data_AF-A0A7G9BFS8-F1
#
_entry.id   AF-A0A7G9BFS8-F1
#
_cell.length_a   1.000
_cell.length_b   1.000
_cell.length_c   1.000
_cell.angle_alpha   90.00
_cell.angle_beta   90.00
_cell.angle_gamma   90.00
#
_symmetry.space_group_name_H-M   'P 1'
#
loop_
_entity.id
_entity.type
_entity.pdbx_description
1 polymer ?
#
loop_
_entity_poly.entity_id
_entity_poly.type
_entity_poly.pdbx_seq_one_letter_code
_entity_poly.pdbx_strand_id
1 'polypeptide(L)'
;MKRLNFRKLIPLIPVMVLLVTSCQKDDDRTDGELIIRSEFSEGEDGWIADFAEYNGDNVEIYELEEGITNLPEPLDTDQQAYRISGVNRSDDLFMYLKRQVTDLKPLTTYRITFTVEFASNARSGGVGVGGAPGESVGMGVGASFEEPVSEPNDNNFYEMNIGKINQCCTDGEDMVVIGDVANGTEEYVYTMLSNTGEFVAQTDDAGSIWVIVGTDSGFEGETALYYTSVEAVFKEL
;
A
#
# COMPACT_ATOMS: atom_id res chain seq x y z
N MET A 1 -13.07 4.79 81.91
CA MET A 1 -12.43 5.88 81.15
C MET A 1 -12.61 5.59 79.65
N LYS A 2 -13.30 6.53 78.97
CA LYS A 2 -13.48 6.79 77.53
C LYS A 2 -13.32 5.66 76.49
N ARG A 3 -14.45 5.33 75.83
CA ARG A 3 -14.53 4.65 74.52
C ARG A 3 -14.07 5.63 73.41
N LEU A 4 -13.22 5.18 72.49
CA LEU A 4 -12.81 5.94 71.30
C LEU A 4 -13.52 5.33 70.07
N ASN A 5 -14.42 6.10 69.45
CA ASN A 5 -15.08 5.76 68.19
C ASN A 5 -14.16 6.16 67.03
N PHE A 6 -13.63 5.18 66.28
CA PHE A 6 -13.01 5.44 64.98
C PHE A 6 -14.06 5.29 63.87
N ARG A 7 -14.50 6.43 63.32
CA ARG A 7 -15.23 6.48 62.05
C ARG A 7 -14.24 6.12 60.93
N LYS A 8 -14.47 5.02 60.21
CA LYS A 8 -13.73 4.71 58.98
C LYS A 8 -14.18 5.68 57.88
N LEU A 9 -13.25 6.49 57.38
CA LEU A 9 -13.42 7.29 56.17
C LEU A 9 -13.36 6.37 54.94
N ILE A 10 -14.32 6.51 54.04
CA ILE A 10 -14.33 5.86 52.72
C ILE A 10 -13.55 6.77 51.76
N PRO A 11 -12.48 6.32 51.08
CA PRO A 11 -11.81 7.13 50.08
C PRO A 11 -12.64 7.14 48.79
N LEU A 12 -12.98 8.35 48.32
CA LEU A 12 -13.62 8.58 47.03
C LEU A 12 -12.52 8.51 45.96
N ILE A 13 -12.51 7.45 45.14
CA ILE A 13 -11.60 7.33 43.97
C ILE A 13 -12.21 8.17 42.84
N PRO A 14 -11.50 9.18 42.29
CA PRO A 14 -11.99 9.90 41.14
C PRO A 14 -11.79 9.03 39.90
N VAL A 15 -12.90 8.59 39.30
CA VAL A 15 -12.92 7.91 38.01
C VAL A 15 -12.56 8.95 36.95
N MET A 16 -11.34 8.87 36.43
CA MET A 16 -10.87 9.67 35.31
C MET A 16 -11.47 9.08 34.02
N VAL A 17 -12.49 9.77 33.48
CA VAL A 17 -13.11 9.43 32.21
C VAL A 17 -12.15 9.83 31.09
N LEU A 18 -11.50 8.84 30.47
CA LEU A 18 -10.74 9.01 29.24
C LEU A 18 -11.74 9.19 28.10
N LEU A 19 -11.90 10.44 27.64
CA LEU A 19 -12.57 10.75 26.38
C LEU A 19 -11.60 10.38 25.25
N VAL A 20 -11.76 9.17 24.72
CA VAL A 20 -11.18 8.81 23.42
C VAL A 20 -11.95 9.58 22.35
N THR A 21 -11.33 10.66 21.85
CA THR A 21 -11.77 11.33 20.63
C THR A 21 -11.35 10.45 19.45
N SER A 22 -12.28 9.64 18.96
CA SER A 22 -12.15 9.00 17.65
C SER A 22 -12.30 10.09 16.60
N CYS A 23 -11.23 10.48 15.93
CA CYS A 23 -11.37 11.17 14.64
C CYS A 23 -11.95 10.13 13.67
N GLN A 24 -13.26 10.18 13.42
CA GLN A 24 -13.81 9.55 12.23
C GLN A 24 -13.29 10.33 11.03
N LYS A 25 -12.40 9.71 10.27
CA LYS A 25 -12.09 10.14 8.92
C LYS A 25 -13.34 9.81 8.11
N ASP A 26 -14.02 10.84 7.63
CA ASP A 26 -15.31 10.69 6.94
C ASP A 26 -15.04 10.16 5.53
N ASP A 27 -15.36 8.88 5.28
CA ASP A 27 -15.52 8.37 3.91
C ASP A 27 -16.66 9.15 3.25
N ASP A 28 -16.32 10.01 2.28
CA ASP A 28 -17.30 10.87 1.63
C ASP A 28 -18.15 10.03 0.66
N ARG A 29 -19.39 9.76 1.05
CA ARG A 29 -20.38 9.08 0.22
C ARG A 29 -21.19 10.14 -0.53
N THR A 30 -20.75 10.49 -1.73
CA THR A 30 -21.50 11.34 -2.65
C THR A 30 -22.11 10.52 -3.78
N ASP A 31 -23.42 10.66 -3.99
CA ASP A 31 -24.16 10.19 -5.19
C ASP A 31 -23.80 8.78 -5.71
N GLY A 32 -23.81 7.78 -4.82
CA GLY A 32 -23.60 6.38 -5.21
C GLY A 32 -22.14 5.97 -5.45
N GLU A 33 -21.19 6.86 -5.16
CA GLU A 33 -19.75 6.58 -5.20
C GLU A 33 -19.19 6.58 -3.76
N LEU A 34 -18.34 5.60 -3.45
CA LEU A 34 -17.54 5.57 -2.21
C LEU A 34 -16.12 5.98 -2.57
N ILE A 35 -15.58 6.98 -1.88
CA ILE A 35 -14.22 7.47 -2.10
C ILE A 35 -13.36 7.09 -0.88
N ILE A 36 -12.35 6.28 -1.11
CA ILE A 36 -11.30 5.99 -0.12
C ILE A 36 -10.09 6.83 -0.50
N ARG A 37 -9.71 7.78 0.35
CA ARG A 37 -8.55 8.65 0.13
C ARG A 37 -7.57 8.54 1.29
N SER A 38 -6.41 7.97 1.00
CA SER A 38 -5.29 7.84 1.92
C SER A 38 -4.21 8.85 1.60
N GLU A 39 -3.86 9.65 2.60
CA GLU A 39 -2.74 10.59 2.55
C GLU A 39 -1.71 10.09 3.56
N PHE A 40 -0.57 9.58 3.09
CA PHE A 40 0.41 8.91 3.96
C PHE A 40 1.18 9.89 4.85
N SER A 41 0.98 11.19 4.64
CA SER A 41 1.38 12.22 5.60
C SER A 41 0.63 12.15 6.94
N GLU A 42 -0.50 11.43 7.00
CA GLU A 42 -1.32 11.23 8.20
C GLU A 42 -1.10 9.86 8.86
N GLY A 43 -0.20 9.04 8.32
CA GLY A 43 0.05 7.66 8.73
C GLY A 43 -0.41 6.63 7.70
N GLU A 44 -0.48 5.36 8.10
CA GLU A 44 -0.68 4.23 7.19
C GLU A 44 -2.12 4.09 6.68
N ASP A 45 -3.11 4.67 7.37
CA ASP A 45 -4.54 4.64 6.99
C ASP A 45 -5.07 3.23 6.66
N GLY A 46 -4.60 2.22 7.40
CA GLY A 46 -4.99 0.81 7.23
C GLY A 46 -4.33 0.09 6.06
N TRP A 47 -3.40 0.73 5.34
CA TRP A 47 -2.56 0.08 4.36
C TRP A 47 -1.45 -0.72 5.02
N ILE A 48 -1.18 -1.90 4.48
CA ILE A 48 -0.12 -2.82 4.92
C ILE A 48 0.79 -3.06 3.73
N ALA A 49 2.09 -2.83 3.92
CA ALA A 49 3.11 -3.20 2.94
C ALA A 49 3.52 -4.66 3.11
N ASP A 50 3.80 -5.33 1.99
CA ASP A 50 4.39 -6.67 1.97
C ASP A 50 5.09 -6.91 0.62
N PHE A 51 5.74 -8.06 0.49
CA PHE A 51 6.60 -8.41 -0.63
C PHE A 51 6.29 -9.81 -1.13
N ALA A 52 6.47 -10.07 -2.42
CA ALA A 52 6.35 -11.40 -3.04
C ALA A 52 7.41 -11.59 -4.13
N GLU A 53 7.47 -12.80 -4.68
CA GLU A 53 8.43 -13.24 -5.70
C GLU A 53 9.88 -13.17 -5.26
N TYR A 54 10.16 -13.66 -4.04
CA TYR A 54 11.51 -13.72 -3.50
C TYR A 54 11.79 -15.07 -2.83
N ASN A 55 13.05 -15.46 -2.76
CA ASN A 55 13.45 -16.68 -2.07
C ASN A 55 13.66 -16.42 -0.58
N GLY A 56 12.99 -17.22 0.26
CA GLY A 56 13.01 -17.13 1.71
C GLY A 56 14.29 -17.62 2.41
N ASP A 57 15.24 -18.24 1.69
CA ASP A 57 16.46 -18.79 2.29
C ASP A 57 17.53 -17.70 2.56
N ASN A 58 17.45 -16.55 1.91
CA ASN A 58 18.41 -15.44 2.06
C ASN A 58 17.71 -14.08 2.01
N VAL A 59 16.59 -13.90 2.71
CA VAL A 59 15.75 -12.69 2.64
C VAL A 59 16.55 -11.39 2.80
N GLU A 60 17.62 -11.40 3.60
CA GLU A 60 18.43 -10.23 3.86
C GLU A 60 19.11 -9.64 2.61
N ILE A 61 19.36 -10.43 1.56
CA ILE A 61 19.99 -9.93 0.31
C ILE A 61 19.05 -9.10 -0.55
N TYR A 62 17.75 -9.19 -0.26
CA TYR A 62 16.71 -8.41 -0.91
C TYR A 62 16.51 -7.05 -0.22
N GLU A 63 17.09 -6.82 0.96
CA GLU A 63 17.05 -5.52 1.65
C GLU A 63 15.62 -4.93 1.69
N LEU A 64 14.63 -5.78 2.00
CA LEU A 64 13.21 -5.42 2.00
C LEU A 64 12.91 -4.47 3.17
N GLU A 65 12.47 -3.27 2.85
CA GLU A 65 12.20 -2.21 3.81
C GLU A 65 10.86 -1.53 3.52
N GLU A 66 10.08 -1.31 4.57
CA GLU A 66 8.80 -0.58 4.49
C GLU A 66 8.63 0.38 5.66
N GLY A 67 7.80 1.40 5.48
CA GLY A 67 7.26 2.21 6.57
C GLY A 67 7.06 3.68 6.24
N ILE A 68 6.41 4.40 7.15
CA ILE A 68 6.23 5.85 7.03
C ILE A 68 7.54 6.58 7.30
N THR A 69 8.01 7.34 6.32
CA THR A 69 9.24 8.15 6.41
C THR A 69 9.08 9.46 5.63
N ASN A 70 10.00 10.39 5.81
CA ASN A 70 9.98 11.65 5.07
C ASN A 70 10.40 11.43 3.61
N LEU A 71 9.85 12.25 2.71
CA LEU A 71 10.32 12.30 1.33
C LEU A 71 11.81 12.70 1.27
N PRO A 72 12.56 12.19 0.29
CA PRO A 72 13.96 12.52 0.11
C PRO A 72 14.14 13.86 -0.64
N GLU A 73 15.31 14.47 -0.50
CA GLU A 73 15.74 15.57 -1.39
C GLU A 73 15.70 15.12 -2.87
N PRO A 74 15.32 16.00 -3.82
CA PRO A 74 15.04 17.43 -3.66
C PRO A 74 13.56 17.74 -3.36
N LEU A 75 12.76 16.76 -2.96
CA LEU A 75 11.36 16.95 -2.58
C LEU A 75 11.26 17.55 -1.18
N ASP A 76 10.04 17.84 -0.74
CA ASP A 76 9.79 18.41 0.59
C ASP A 76 10.11 17.40 1.69
N THR A 77 11.28 17.56 2.34
CA THR A 77 11.76 16.66 3.38
C THR A 77 11.00 16.76 4.71
N ASP A 78 10.03 17.67 4.83
CA ASP A 78 9.08 17.71 5.94
C ASP A 78 7.80 16.90 5.66
N GLN A 79 7.55 16.51 4.40
CA GLN A 79 6.39 15.69 4.02
C GLN A 79 6.67 14.19 4.25
N GLN A 80 5.77 13.51 4.94
CA GLN A 80 5.81 12.05 5.12
C GLN A 80 5.14 11.30 3.96
N ALA A 81 5.62 10.09 3.70
CA ALA A 81 5.17 9.17 2.68
C ALA A 81 5.36 7.72 3.16
N TYR A 82 4.62 6.77 2.58
CA TYR A 82 4.86 5.34 2.78
C TYR A 82 5.97 4.90 1.85
N ARG A 83 7.16 4.60 2.41
CA ARG A 83 8.28 4.07 1.62
C ARG A 83 8.16 2.55 1.53
N ILE A 84 8.33 2.02 0.32
CA ILE A 84 8.61 0.60 0.11
C ILE A 84 9.87 0.49 -0.75
N SER A 85 10.78 -0.40 -0.34
CA SER A 85 12.04 -0.62 -1.04
C SER A 85 12.49 -2.06 -0.97
N GLY A 86 13.20 -2.48 -2.01
CA GLY A 86 13.87 -3.77 -2.06
C GLY A 86 14.86 -3.83 -3.22
N VAL A 87 15.86 -4.70 -3.08
CA VAL A 87 16.82 -5.09 -4.09
C VAL A 87 16.32 -6.35 -4.78
N ASN A 88 15.90 -6.23 -6.03
CA ASN A 88 15.42 -7.36 -6.80
C ASN A 88 16.57 -8.33 -7.13
N ARG A 89 16.46 -9.56 -6.64
CA ARG A 89 17.38 -10.69 -6.93
C ARG A 89 16.69 -11.85 -7.64
N SER A 90 15.40 -11.73 -7.92
CA SER A 90 14.56 -12.78 -8.51
C SER A 90 14.20 -12.50 -9.97
N ASP A 91 14.47 -11.28 -10.47
CA ASP A 91 13.95 -10.77 -11.75
C ASP A 91 12.42 -10.60 -11.77
N ASP A 92 11.77 -10.66 -10.60
CA ASP A 92 10.30 -10.55 -10.50
C ASP A 92 9.83 -9.96 -9.16
N LEU A 93 10.72 -9.39 -8.33
CA LEU A 93 10.37 -8.89 -6.99
C LEU A 93 9.13 -7.99 -7.04
N PHE A 94 8.08 -8.40 -6.34
CA PHE A 94 6.84 -7.68 -6.24
C PHE A 94 6.73 -6.98 -4.88
N MET A 95 6.59 -5.66 -4.90
CA MET A 95 6.48 -4.81 -3.72
C MET A 95 5.09 -4.18 -3.72
N TYR A 96 4.32 -4.29 -2.63
CA TYR A 96 2.92 -3.84 -2.67
C TYR A 96 2.38 -3.30 -1.35
N LEU A 97 1.37 -2.45 -1.47
CA LEU A 97 0.47 -2.00 -0.43
C LEU A 97 -0.90 -2.65 -0.64
N LYS A 98 -1.49 -3.20 0.43
CA LYS A 98 -2.89 -3.68 0.43
C LYS A 98 -3.72 -3.00 1.53
N ARG A 99 -5.01 -2.83 1.27
CA ARG A 99 -5.98 -2.35 2.26
C ARG A 99 -7.33 -3.04 2.07
N GLN A 100 -7.95 -3.45 3.17
CA GLN A 100 -9.32 -3.94 3.14
C GLN A 100 -10.30 -2.76 3.18
N VAL A 101 -11.25 -2.75 2.27
CA VAL A 101 -12.38 -1.83 2.24
C VAL A 101 -13.64 -2.60 2.60
N THR A 102 -14.36 -2.13 3.61
CA THR A 102 -15.58 -2.77 4.14
C THR A 102 -16.80 -1.87 3.92
N ASP A 103 -17.98 -2.29 4.39
CA ASP A 103 -19.23 -1.54 4.30
C ASP A 103 -19.67 -1.22 2.85
N LEU A 104 -19.26 -2.06 1.90
CA LEU A 104 -19.80 -2.11 0.54
C LEU A 104 -21.04 -3.03 0.48
N LYS A 105 -21.74 -3.05 -0.65
CA LYS A 105 -22.81 -4.04 -0.86
C LYS A 105 -22.18 -5.42 -1.04
N PRO A 106 -22.67 -6.47 -0.36
CA PRO A 106 -22.22 -7.85 -0.58
C PRO A 106 -22.40 -8.31 -2.02
N LEU A 107 -21.49 -9.16 -2.50
CA LEU A 107 -21.53 -9.81 -3.82
C LEU A 107 -21.81 -8.83 -4.97
N THR A 108 -21.33 -7.60 -4.86
CA THR A 108 -21.62 -6.51 -5.80
C THR A 108 -20.36 -6.15 -6.55
N THR A 109 -20.50 -5.97 -7.86
CA THR A 109 -19.38 -5.59 -8.73
C THR A 109 -19.21 -4.08 -8.73
N TYR A 110 -17.99 -3.63 -8.50
CA TYR A 110 -17.60 -2.23 -8.55
C TYR A 110 -16.57 -2.02 -9.65
N ARG A 111 -16.69 -0.90 -10.36
CA ARG A 111 -15.56 -0.27 -11.04
C ARG A 111 -14.84 0.59 -10.01
N ILE A 112 -13.54 0.39 -9.89
CA ILE A 112 -12.69 1.10 -8.94
C ILE A 112 -11.70 1.92 -9.76
N THR A 113 -11.78 3.24 -9.65
CA THR A 113 -10.82 4.16 -10.27
C THR A 113 -9.76 4.52 -9.25
N PHE A 114 -8.50 4.22 -9.56
CA PHE A 114 -7.36 4.47 -8.70
C PHE A 114 -6.59 5.70 -9.17
N THR A 115 -6.13 6.52 -8.22
CA THR A 115 -5.06 7.50 -8.42
C THR A 115 -3.97 7.22 -7.40
N VAL A 116 -2.76 6.98 -7.87
CA VAL A 116 -1.58 6.67 -7.04
C VAL A 116 -0.56 7.78 -7.24
N GLU A 117 -0.25 8.51 -6.17
CA GLU A 117 0.81 9.51 -6.17
C GLU A 117 2.02 8.99 -5.41
N PHE A 118 3.19 9.08 -6.03
CA PHE A 118 4.42 8.52 -5.48
C PHE A 118 5.65 9.24 -6.00
N ALA A 119 6.76 9.15 -5.29
CA ALA A 119 8.07 9.60 -5.75
C ALA A 119 8.95 8.44 -6.21
N SER A 120 9.66 8.65 -7.31
CA SER A 120 10.68 7.74 -7.84
C SER A 120 11.90 8.54 -8.31
N ASN A 121 13.09 7.97 -8.15
CA ASN A 121 14.34 8.51 -8.72
C ASN A 121 14.80 7.77 -9.98
N ALA A 122 14.01 6.83 -10.49
CA ALA A 122 14.39 6.02 -11.64
C ALA A 122 14.43 6.87 -12.91
N ARG A 123 15.63 7.14 -13.42
CA ARG A 123 15.85 7.89 -14.65
C ARG A 123 15.15 7.23 -15.85
N SER A 124 14.45 8.03 -16.66
CA SER A 124 13.91 7.57 -17.95
C SER A 124 15.01 7.16 -18.93
N GLY A 125 14.81 6.04 -19.62
CA GLY A 125 15.79 5.41 -20.49
C GLY A 125 17.05 4.99 -19.74
N GLY A 126 16.93 4.70 -18.45
CA GLY A 126 18.00 4.13 -17.64
C GLY A 126 18.44 2.76 -18.19
N VAL A 127 19.68 2.39 -17.92
CA VAL A 127 20.21 1.07 -18.30
C VAL A 127 20.56 0.33 -17.02
N GLY A 128 19.87 -0.79 -16.79
CA GLY A 128 20.06 -1.68 -15.65
C GLY A 128 20.27 -3.13 -16.09
N VAL A 129 20.53 -3.98 -15.11
CA VAL A 129 20.55 -5.44 -15.29
C VAL A 129 19.10 -5.94 -15.23
N GLY A 130 18.75 -6.96 -16.01
CA GLY A 130 17.36 -7.39 -16.24
C GLY A 130 16.57 -6.43 -17.14
N GLY A 131 16.58 -5.14 -16.81
CA GLY A 131 15.82 -4.10 -17.51
C GLY A 131 16.18 -2.68 -17.09
N ALA A 132 15.41 -1.71 -17.58
CA ALA A 132 15.57 -0.31 -17.21
C ALA A 132 15.01 -0.07 -15.79
N PRO A 133 15.70 0.70 -14.92
CA PRO A 133 15.28 0.91 -13.54
C PRO A 133 13.93 1.61 -13.38
N GLY A 134 13.44 2.30 -14.42
CA GLY A 134 12.11 2.91 -14.46
C GLY A 134 11.14 2.05 -15.26
N GLU A 135 11.40 1.91 -16.55
CA GLU A 135 10.46 1.33 -17.51
C GLU A 135 10.31 -0.20 -17.41
N SER A 136 11.20 -0.91 -16.71
CA SER A 136 11.05 -2.35 -16.44
C SER A 136 10.45 -2.63 -15.06
N VAL A 137 10.05 -1.59 -14.33
CA VAL A 137 9.34 -1.71 -13.06
C VAL A 137 7.91 -1.22 -13.27
N GLY A 138 7.00 -2.16 -13.49
CA GLY A 138 5.59 -1.85 -13.75
C GLY A 138 4.89 -1.43 -12.49
N MET A 139 3.99 -0.46 -12.59
CA MET A 139 3.07 -0.08 -11.53
C MET A 139 1.68 -0.64 -11.85
N GLY A 140 1.11 -1.38 -10.91
CA GLY A 140 -0.20 -1.99 -11.05
C GLY A 140 -1.15 -1.62 -9.91
N VAL A 141 -2.44 -1.68 -10.24
CA VAL A 141 -3.53 -1.59 -9.26
C VAL A 141 -4.50 -2.72 -9.49
N GLY A 142 -5.17 -3.14 -8.44
CA GLY A 142 -6.14 -4.21 -8.52
C GLY A 142 -7.02 -4.31 -7.30
N ALA A 143 -7.89 -5.30 -7.33
CA ALA A 143 -8.73 -5.63 -6.20
C ALA A 143 -9.18 -7.09 -6.24
N SER A 144 -9.27 -7.72 -5.08
CA SER A 144 -9.76 -9.10 -4.94
C SER A 144 -10.62 -9.23 -3.69
N PHE A 145 -11.60 -10.14 -3.70
CA PHE A 145 -12.31 -10.51 -2.48
C PHE A 145 -11.44 -11.39 -1.57
N GLU A 146 -10.43 -12.06 -2.12
CA GLU A 146 -9.41 -12.77 -1.35
C GLU A 146 -8.32 -11.80 -0.90
N GLU A 147 -7.79 -11.99 0.31
CA GLU A 147 -6.69 -11.16 0.79
C GLU A 147 -5.43 -11.44 -0.04
N PRO A 148 -4.78 -10.41 -0.62
CA PRO A 148 -3.47 -10.58 -1.24
C PRO A 148 -2.44 -10.94 -0.17
N VAL A 149 -1.81 -12.10 -0.29
CA VAL A 149 -0.80 -12.60 0.64
C VAL A 149 0.36 -13.20 -0.13
N SER A 150 1.55 -13.08 0.44
CA SER A 150 2.72 -13.81 -0.05
C SER A 150 2.91 -15.08 0.76
N GLU A 151 2.91 -16.22 0.08
CA GLU A 151 3.03 -17.54 0.72
C GLU A 151 4.20 -18.34 0.13
N PRO A 152 4.98 -19.05 0.96
CA PRO A 152 6.08 -19.88 0.46
C PRO A 152 5.57 -21.15 -0.20
N ASN A 153 6.07 -21.44 -1.40
CA ASN A 153 5.91 -22.73 -2.05
C ASN A 153 6.86 -23.79 -1.45
N ASP A 154 6.84 -25.02 -2.00
CA ASP A 154 7.68 -26.14 -1.53
C ASP A 154 9.20 -25.88 -1.58
N ASN A 155 9.65 -24.88 -2.34
CA ASN A 155 11.04 -24.47 -2.46
C ASN A 155 11.38 -23.23 -1.62
N ASN A 156 10.51 -22.84 -0.69
CA ASN A 156 10.64 -21.60 0.10
C ASN A 156 10.70 -20.33 -0.78
N PHE A 157 10.11 -20.38 -1.98
CA PHE A 157 9.94 -19.20 -2.81
C PHE A 157 8.56 -18.61 -2.51
N TYR A 158 8.54 -17.35 -2.07
CA TYR A 158 7.36 -16.63 -1.66
C TYR A 158 6.63 -16.12 -2.90
N GLU A 159 5.45 -16.66 -3.18
CA GLU A 159 4.64 -16.35 -4.36
C GLU A 159 3.40 -15.54 -3.95
N MET A 160 2.90 -14.70 -4.85
CA MET A 160 1.61 -14.02 -4.65
C MET A 160 0.45 -15.00 -4.87
N ASN A 161 -0.57 -14.97 -4.01
CA ASN A 161 -1.76 -15.83 -4.14
C ASN A 161 -2.77 -15.35 -5.20
N ILE A 162 -2.75 -14.07 -5.57
CA ILE A 162 -3.61 -13.47 -6.60
C ILE A 162 -2.87 -13.27 -7.92
N GLY A 163 -3.62 -13.13 -9.02
CA GLY A 163 -3.07 -12.80 -10.34
C GLY A 163 -2.56 -11.37 -10.42
N LYS A 164 -1.35 -11.10 -9.93
CA LYS A 164 -0.67 -9.81 -10.05
C LYS A 164 -0.26 -9.50 -11.50
N ILE A 165 0.09 -8.24 -11.75
CA ILE A 165 0.77 -7.83 -12.98
C ILE A 165 2.11 -8.58 -13.13
N ASN A 166 2.65 -8.63 -14.34
CA ASN A 166 3.99 -9.15 -14.61
C ASN A 166 4.82 -8.06 -15.29
N GLN A 167 5.77 -7.52 -14.52
CA GLN A 167 6.65 -6.41 -14.85
C GLN A 167 5.88 -5.23 -15.49
N CYS A 168 6.49 -4.52 -16.45
CA CYS A 168 5.96 -3.29 -17.03
C CYS A 168 4.71 -3.41 -17.89
N CYS A 169 4.36 -4.62 -18.32
CA CYS A 169 3.75 -4.75 -19.64
C CYS A 169 2.68 -5.83 -19.77
N THR A 170 2.37 -6.56 -18.68
CA THR A 170 1.36 -7.61 -18.70
C THR A 170 0.43 -7.49 -17.49
N ASP A 171 -0.86 -7.37 -17.77
CA ASP A 171 -1.90 -7.42 -16.75
C ASP A 171 -2.02 -8.83 -16.15
N GLY A 172 -2.44 -8.89 -14.89
CA GLY A 172 -2.82 -10.12 -14.21
C GLY A 172 -4.33 -10.34 -14.20
N GLU A 173 -4.76 -11.43 -13.58
CA GLU A 173 -6.20 -11.71 -13.39
C GLU A 173 -6.85 -10.73 -12.40
N ASP A 174 -6.10 -10.31 -11.37
CA ASP A 174 -6.58 -9.50 -10.25
C ASP A 174 -5.96 -8.09 -10.20
N MET A 175 -5.06 -7.76 -11.13
CA MET A 175 -4.39 -6.46 -11.23
C MET A 175 -4.15 -6.05 -12.68
N VAL A 176 -4.19 -4.75 -12.96
CA VAL A 176 -3.84 -4.16 -14.26
C VAL A 176 -2.67 -3.21 -14.13
N VAL A 177 -1.84 -3.12 -15.17
CA VAL A 177 -0.76 -2.16 -15.28
C VAL A 177 -1.31 -0.77 -15.56
N ILE A 178 -0.89 0.22 -14.76
CA ILE A 178 -1.29 1.63 -14.90
C ILE A 178 -0.12 2.55 -15.26
N GLY A 179 1.06 1.97 -15.54
CA GLY A 179 2.26 2.68 -15.94
C GLY A 179 3.52 1.99 -15.44
N ASP A 180 4.61 2.75 -15.40
CA ASP A 180 5.89 2.36 -14.81
C ASP A 180 6.34 3.42 -13.78
N VAL A 181 7.54 3.25 -13.23
CA VAL A 181 8.09 4.15 -12.20
C VAL A 181 9.16 5.10 -12.74
N ALA A 182 9.31 5.24 -14.05
CA ALA A 182 10.27 6.17 -14.63
C ALA A 182 9.89 7.62 -14.27
N ASN A 183 10.88 8.39 -13.81
CA ASN A 183 10.68 9.74 -13.27
C ASN A 183 10.41 10.83 -14.33
N GLY A 184 10.43 10.46 -15.62
CA GLY A 184 10.24 11.40 -16.74
C GLY A 184 11.44 12.31 -17.02
N THR A 185 12.58 12.09 -16.38
CA THR A 185 13.79 12.91 -16.50
C THR A 185 15.00 12.07 -16.96
N GLU A 186 16.05 12.76 -17.43
CA GLU A 186 17.32 12.13 -17.77
C GLU A 186 18.29 12.06 -16.56
N GLU A 187 17.83 12.31 -15.34
CA GLU A 187 18.65 12.31 -14.14
C GLU A 187 18.11 11.33 -13.10
N TYR A 188 19.00 10.79 -12.25
CA TYR A 188 18.59 10.00 -11.09
C TYR A 188 18.18 10.93 -9.94
N VAL A 189 17.00 11.51 -10.06
CA VAL A 189 16.45 12.50 -9.14
C VAL A 189 15.03 12.15 -8.76
N TYR A 190 14.71 12.23 -7.45
CA TYR A 190 13.35 12.00 -6.99
C TYR A 190 12.39 13.04 -7.59
N THR A 191 11.36 12.54 -8.24
CA THR A 191 10.29 13.33 -8.88
C THR A 191 8.94 12.75 -8.47
N MET A 192 7.97 13.62 -8.24
CA MET A 192 6.58 13.20 -7.99
C MET A 192 5.92 12.73 -9.28
N LEU A 193 5.28 11.57 -9.22
CA LEU A 193 4.54 10.92 -10.29
C LEU A 193 3.09 10.70 -9.84
N SER A 194 2.20 10.59 -10.82
CA SER A 194 0.80 10.27 -10.60
C SER A 194 0.33 9.35 -11.72
N ASN A 195 -0.04 8.13 -11.34
CA ASN A 195 -0.61 7.15 -12.26
C ASN A 195 -2.08 6.91 -11.92
N THR A 196 -2.91 6.76 -12.95
CA THR A 196 -4.35 6.54 -12.82
C THR A 196 -4.75 5.32 -13.64
N GLY A 197 -5.63 4.48 -13.10
CA GLY A 197 -6.22 3.38 -13.85
C GLY A 197 -7.49 2.87 -13.21
N GLU A 198 -8.10 1.86 -13.83
CA GLU A 198 -9.35 1.29 -13.35
C GLU A 198 -9.26 -0.23 -13.28
N PHE A 199 -9.86 -0.80 -12.24
CA PHE A 199 -10.07 -2.23 -12.12
C PHE A 199 -11.54 -2.54 -11.80
N VAL A 200 -12.01 -3.72 -12.18
CA VAL A 200 -13.39 -4.16 -11.90
C VAL A 200 -13.33 -5.43 -11.09
N ALA A 201 -13.95 -5.43 -9.91
CA ALA A 201 -13.95 -6.57 -9.02
C ALA A 201 -15.27 -6.68 -8.25
N GLN A 202 -15.55 -7.87 -7.72
CA GLN A 202 -16.72 -8.17 -6.91
C GLN A 202 -16.33 -8.25 -5.44
N THR A 203 -17.15 -7.68 -4.56
CA THR A 203 -17.01 -7.83 -3.10
C THR A 203 -17.36 -9.24 -2.64
N ASP A 204 -16.86 -9.61 -1.46
CA ASP A 204 -17.23 -10.85 -0.77
C ASP A 204 -18.71 -10.85 -0.30
N ASP A 205 -19.11 -11.93 0.38
CA ASP A 205 -20.46 -12.08 0.94
C ASP A 205 -20.75 -11.21 2.17
N ALA A 206 -19.73 -10.56 2.73
CA ALA A 206 -19.84 -9.59 3.81
C ALA A 206 -19.85 -8.13 3.31
N GLY A 207 -19.59 -7.88 2.02
CA GLY A 207 -19.44 -6.53 1.48
C GLY A 207 -18.06 -5.93 1.74
N SER A 208 -17.03 -6.77 1.70
CA SER A 208 -15.62 -6.37 1.78
C SER A 208 -14.88 -6.69 0.50
N ILE A 209 -13.80 -5.96 0.27
CA ILE A 209 -12.86 -6.20 -0.82
C ILE A 209 -11.48 -5.70 -0.43
N TRP A 210 -10.43 -6.36 -0.89
CA TRP A 210 -9.07 -5.88 -0.78
C TRP A 210 -8.71 -5.07 -2.03
N VAL A 211 -8.17 -3.88 -1.83
CA VAL A 211 -7.49 -3.13 -2.88
C VAL A 211 -5.99 -3.29 -2.74
N ILE A 212 -5.29 -3.31 -3.87
CA ILE A 212 -3.85 -3.49 -3.93
C ILE A 212 -3.24 -2.50 -4.92
N VAL A 213 -2.12 -1.90 -4.53
CA VAL A 213 -1.24 -1.09 -5.38
C VAL A 213 0.15 -1.68 -5.23
N GLY A 214 0.82 -1.99 -6.32
CA GLY A 214 2.14 -2.60 -6.23
C GLY A 214 2.99 -2.40 -7.47
N THR A 215 4.25 -2.76 -7.35
CA THR A 215 5.19 -2.76 -8.45
C THR A 215 5.84 -4.11 -8.64
N ASP A 216 5.94 -4.52 -9.89
CA ASP A 216 6.59 -5.74 -10.32
C ASP A 216 7.83 -5.38 -11.14
N SER A 217 8.99 -5.90 -10.73
CA SER A 217 10.29 -5.44 -11.23
C SER A 217 11.00 -6.50 -12.05
N GLY A 218 11.28 -6.18 -13.32
CA GLY A 218 12.31 -6.85 -14.14
C GLY A 218 13.68 -6.15 -14.07
N PHE A 219 13.83 -5.13 -13.22
CA PHE A 219 15.13 -4.50 -12.98
C PHE A 219 15.81 -5.18 -11.80
N GLU A 220 16.96 -5.81 -12.03
CA GLU A 220 17.76 -6.51 -11.02
C GLU A 220 18.62 -5.52 -10.20
N GLY A 221 17.95 -4.70 -9.39
CA GLY A 221 18.59 -3.71 -8.53
C GLY A 221 17.64 -3.16 -7.47
N GLU A 222 18.11 -2.15 -6.72
CA GLU A 222 17.30 -1.47 -5.72
C GLU A 222 16.23 -0.61 -6.39
N THR A 223 14.98 -0.82 -5.99
CA THR A 223 13.88 0.12 -6.23
C THR A 223 13.41 0.66 -4.88
N ALA A 224 13.24 1.98 -4.78
CA ALA A 224 12.73 2.65 -3.59
C ALA A 224 11.69 3.68 -4.00
N LEU A 225 10.44 3.45 -3.61
CA LEU A 225 9.29 4.30 -3.95
C LEU A 225 8.71 4.90 -2.68
N TYR A 226 8.22 6.12 -2.78
CA TYR A 226 7.59 6.84 -1.67
C TYR A 226 6.17 7.21 -2.07
N TYR A 227 5.18 6.43 -1.64
CA TYR A 227 3.77 6.70 -1.91
C TYR A 227 3.30 7.85 -1.02
N THR A 228 2.83 8.94 -1.61
CA THR A 228 2.27 10.08 -0.87
C THR A 228 0.78 9.94 -0.67
N SER A 229 0.07 9.43 -1.68
CA SER A 229 -1.36 9.21 -1.60
C SER A 229 -1.82 8.03 -2.45
N VAL A 230 -2.90 7.38 -2.01
CA VAL A 230 -3.69 6.45 -2.83
C VAL A 230 -5.15 6.83 -2.67
N GLU A 231 -5.82 7.08 -3.79
CA GLU A 231 -7.25 7.30 -3.87
C GLU A 231 -7.90 6.17 -4.66
N ALA A 232 -8.99 5.61 -4.14
CA ALA A 232 -9.80 4.59 -4.81
C ALA A 232 -11.27 5.00 -4.78
N VAL A 233 -11.85 5.24 -5.96
CA VAL A 233 -13.24 5.64 -6.16
C VAL A 233 -14.05 4.45 -6.64
N PHE A 234 -14.98 3.98 -5.81
CA PHE A 234 -15.84 2.83 -6.06
C PHE A 234 -17.15 3.27 -6.68
N LYS A 235 -17.47 2.70 -7.83
CA LYS A 235 -18.74 2.88 -8.55
C LYS A 235 -19.39 1.54 -8.82
N GLU A 236 -20.57 1.34 -8.24
CA GLU A 236 -21.39 0.14 -8.47
C GLU A 236 -21.76 0.00 -9.96
N LEU A 237 -21.71 -1.23 -10.49
CA LEU A 237 -22.04 -1.58 -11.88
C LEU A 237 -23.39 -2.29 -12.03
#